data_AF-A0A7G2K149-F1
#
_entry.id   AF-A0A7G2K149-F1
#
_cell.length_a   1.000
_cell.length_b   1.000
_cell.length_c   1.000
_cell.angle_alpha   90.00
_cell.angle_beta   90.00
_cell.angle_gamma   90.00
#
_symmetry.space_group_name_H-M   'P 1'
#
loop_
_entity.id
_entity.type
_entity.pdbx_description
1 polymer ?
#
loop_
_entity_poly.entity_id
_entity_poly.type
_entity_poly.pdbx_seq_one_letter_code
_entity_poly.pdbx_strand_id
1 'polypeptide(L)' 'MSSQCPFSHLAATNLTMGNGAPVADNQNSLTAGPRGPLLAQDLWLNEK' A
#
# COMPACT_ATOMS: atom_id res chain seq x y z
N MET A 1 5.93 -26.02 1.75
CA MET A 1 5.98 -25.53 0.36
C MET A 1 4.56 -25.14 -0.02
N SER A 2 4.11 -23.98 0.49
CA SER A 2 2.72 -23.53 0.37
C SER A 2 2.43 -23.11 -1.06
N SER A 3 1.38 -23.69 -1.62
CA SER A 3 0.79 -23.36 -2.90
C SER A 3 0.37 -21.89 -2.90
N GLN A 4 1.22 -21.00 -3.44
CA GLN A 4 0.76 -19.68 -3.84
C GLN A 4 0.03 -19.84 -5.19
N CYS A 5 -1.24 -19.43 -5.20
CA CYS A 5 -2.11 -19.48 -6.36
C CYS A 5 -1.48 -18.76 -7.57
N PRO A 6 -1.82 -19.17 -8.81
CA PRO A 6 -1.01 -18.94 -10.01
C PRO A 6 -1.01 -17.50 -10.54
N PHE A 7 -1.50 -16.52 -9.78
CA PHE A 7 -1.43 -15.11 -10.15
C PHE A 7 -0.27 -14.35 -9.49
N SER A 8 0.45 -14.96 -8.54
CA SER A 8 1.44 -14.24 -7.72
C SER A 8 2.75 -13.84 -8.45
N HIS A 9 2.99 -14.31 -9.68
CA HIS A 9 4.32 -14.17 -10.30
C HIS A 9 4.33 -13.53 -11.69
N LEU A 10 3.18 -13.26 -12.31
CA LEU A 10 3.11 -12.74 -13.69
C LEU A 10 2.25 -11.48 -13.86
N ALA A 11 1.45 -11.15 -12.86
CA ALA A 11 0.85 -9.84 -12.72
C ALA A 11 1.01 -9.50 -11.25
N ALA A 12 1.75 -8.42 -10.95
CA ALA A 12 1.87 -7.93 -9.58
C ALA A 12 0.46 -7.85 -8.98
N THR A 13 0.17 -8.69 -7.98
CA THR A 13 -1.09 -8.59 -7.25
C THR A 13 -1.14 -7.17 -6.71
N ASN A 14 -2.01 -6.34 -7.28
CA ASN A 14 -2.07 -4.93 -6.90
C ASN A 14 -2.40 -4.88 -5.41
N LEU A 15 -1.52 -4.24 -4.65
CA LEU A 15 -1.75 -4.07 -3.23
C LEU A 15 -3.00 -3.22 -3.05
N THR A 16 -3.89 -3.67 -2.18
CA THR A 16 -5.15 -3.00 -1.89
C THR A 16 -5.30 -2.76 -0.40
N MET A 17 -6.01 -1.69 -0.08
CA MET A 17 -6.57 -1.44 1.24
C MET A 17 -7.63 -2.52 1.54
N GLY A 18 -8.02 -2.67 2.80
CA GLY A 18 -9.06 -3.58 3.26
C GLY A 18 -10.44 -3.27 2.68
N ASN A 19 -10.67 -2.03 2.23
CA ASN A 19 -11.87 -1.65 1.47
C ASN A 19 -11.78 -1.95 -0.05
N GLY A 20 -10.67 -2.53 -0.51
CA GLY A 20 -10.43 -2.88 -1.92
C GLY A 20 -9.88 -1.75 -2.79
N ALA A 21 -9.67 -0.54 -2.26
CA ALA A 21 -9.03 0.55 -3.00
C ALA A 21 -7.54 0.23 -3.26
N PRO A 22 -6.96 0.60 -4.42
CA PRO A 22 -5.56 0.36 -4.70
C PRO A 22 -4.66 1.20 -3.79
N VAL A 23 -3.57 0.62 -3.29
CA VAL A 23 -2.52 1.33 -2.56
C VAL A 23 -1.59 1.99 -3.57
N ALA A 24 -1.48 3.32 -3.50
CA ALA A 24 -0.67 4.10 -4.43
C ALA A 24 0.84 3.93 -4.20
N ASP A 25 1.26 3.92 -2.94
CA ASP A 25 2.65 3.77 -2.51
C ASP A 25 2.70 2.98 -1.20
N ASN A 26 3.63 2.02 -1.12
CA ASN A 26 3.84 1.20 0.07
C ASN A 26 5.25 1.34 0.65
N GLN A 27 6.08 2.23 0.10
CA GLN A 27 7.46 2.47 0.50
C GLN A 27 7.65 3.85 1.15
N ASN A 28 6.71 4.77 0.92
CA ASN A 28 6.73 6.11 1.49
C ASN A 28 5.41 6.47 2.17
N SER A 29 5.51 7.29 3.21
CA SER A 29 4.35 7.91 3.87
C SER A 29 4.00 9.24 3.22
N LEU A 30 2.75 9.66 3.37
CA LEU A 30 2.26 10.94 2.90
C LEU A 30 2.60 12.06 3.92
N THR A 31 3.44 12.99 3.48
CA THR A 31 3.96 14.10 4.30
C THR A 31 3.67 15.47 3.69
N ALA A 32 3.68 16.53 4.51
CA ALA A 32 3.61 17.91 4.05
C ALA A 32 4.96 18.39 3.44
N GLY A 33 5.35 17.77 2.32
CA GLY A 33 6.64 17.96 1.67
C GLY A 33 7.69 16.91 2.07
N PRO A 34 8.83 16.79 1.36
CA PRO A 34 9.76 15.65 1.51
C PRO A 34 10.39 15.49 2.90
N ARG A 35 10.45 16.56 3.69
CA ARG A 35 10.94 16.57 5.08
C ARG A 35 9.93 17.20 6.04
N GLY A 36 8.68 17.31 5.61
CA GLY A 36 7.60 17.86 6.41
C GLY A 36 7.03 16.84 7.41
N PRO A 37 6.10 17.27 8.28
CA PRO A 37 5.39 16.36 9.17
C PRO A 37 4.50 15.37 8.39
N LEU A 38 4.19 14.26 9.05
CA LEU A 38 3.22 13.27 8.57
C LEU A 38 1.81 13.89 8.51
N LEU A 39 1.04 13.54 7.47
CA LEU A 39 -0.34 13.96 7.35
C LEU A 39 -1.30 12.91 7.92
N ALA A 40 -2.28 13.34 8.70
CA ALA A 40 -3.34 12.45 9.22
C ALA A 40 -4.21 11.82 8.11
N GLN A 41 -4.16 12.39 6.91
CA GLN A 41 -4.86 11.90 5.73
C GLN A 41 -4.16 10.73 5.03
N ASP A 42 -3.01 10.26 5.54
CA ASP A 42 -2.38 9.02 5.08
C ASP A 42 -3.21 7.80 5.51
N LEU A 43 -4.29 7.54 4.77
CA LEU A 43 -5.26 6.50 5.09
C LEU A 43 -4.62 5.11 5.12
N TRP A 44 -3.68 4.84 4.20
CA TRP A 44 -3.00 3.57 4.12
C TRP A 44 -2.10 3.33 5.33
N LEU A 45 -1.35 4.34 5.75
CA LEU A 45 -0.53 4.23 6.95
C LEU A 45 -1.36 4.03 8.22
N ASN A 46 -2.54 4.65 8.30
CA ASN A 46 -3.44 4.48 9.45
C ASN A 46 -4.09 3.09 9.50
N GLU A 47 -4.30 2.47 8.35
CA GLU A 47 -4.97 1.18 8.23
C GLU A 47 -4.05 -0.01 8.50
N LYS A 48 -2.78 0.08 8.08
CA LYS A 48 -1.79 -1.00 8.18
C LYS A 48 -1.43 -1.35 9.63
#